data_AF-A0A3N4N5A0-F1
#
_entry.id   AF-A0A3N4N5A0-F1
#
_cell.length_a   1.000
_cell.length_b   1.000
_cell.length_c   1.000
_cell.angle_alpha   90.00
_cell.angle_beta   90.00
_cell.angle_gamma   90.00
#
_symmetry.space_group_name_H-M   'P 1'
#
loop_
_entity.id
_entity.type
_entity.pdbx_description
1 polymer ?
#
loop_
_entity_poly.entity_id
_entity_poly.type
_entity_poly.pdbx_seq_one_letter_code
_entity_poly.pdbx_strand_id
1 'polypeptide(L)'
;MVVCILVLYRYWYSAKIDNQTVSLGENYVRTICGDVYEELIYTYEVCETTSDNPYVDPYDDKDYDGSGEPNNGTQQVQKFNTDELTADQKQKLEDAIEILEENCLGKALIDAIENVKIKIGTSIDSAGGAYVPETNTIGFKSDRHISSDILGAELMHAYQQQLYGTLDDISSSSDHKGGSNIEFEEKAFNIQKDILNGEGMLTFPGEEKLTAWLIDIEIKYSNKTLNLSSSDLSGWYNALESFQQFHKGNKKDMYGAPIDYNQKPDAILNLMNKTKELDC
;
A
#
# COMPACT_ATOMS: atom_id res chain seq x y z
N MET A 1 -14.05 11.39 -27.80
CA MET A 1 -13.07 12.14 -26.99
C MET A 1 -11.90 11.18 -26.81
N VAL A 2 -10.76 11.48 -27.42
CA VAL A 2 -9.56 10.62 -27.36
C VAL A 2 -8.88 10.90 -26.03
N VAL A 3 -8.78 9.89 -25.17
CA VAL A 3 -7.98 9.95 -23.93
C VAL A 3 -6.65 9.28 -24.26
N CYS A 4 -5.54 9.98 -24.05
CA CYS A 4 -4.21 9.40 -24.16
C CYS A 4 -3.70 9.15 -22.75
N ILE A 5 -3.37 7.89 -22.44
CA ILE A 5 -2.71 7.53 -21.19
C ILE A 5 -1.23 7.36 -21.50
N LEU A 6 -0.38 8.05 -20.75
CA LEU A 6 1.06 7.82 -20.76
C LEU A 6 1.33 6.65 -19.81
N VAL A 7 1.74 5.51 -20.35
CA VAL A 7 2.16 4.38 -19.52
C VAL A 7 3.68 4.33 -19.55
N LEU A 8 4.28 4.54 -18.38
CA LEU A 8 5.71 4.41 -18.17
C LEU A 8 6.02 2.98 -17.74
N TYR A 9 6.86 2.29 -18.51
CA TYR A 9 7.38 0.98 -18.12
C TYR A 9 8.83 1.17 -17.68
N ARG A 10 9.15 0.74 -16.46
CA ARG A 10 10.54 0.53 -16.02
C ARG A 10 10.83 -0.95 -16.00
N TYR A 11 11.76 -1.38 -16.86
CA TYR A 11 12.30 -2.73 -16.81
C TYR A 11 13.60 -2.70 -16.00
N TRP A 12 13.70 -3.57 -15.01
CA TRP A 12 14.96 -3.88 -14.34
C TRP A 12 15.44 -5.24 -14.86
N TYR A 13 16.58 -5.25 -15.53
CA TYR A 13 17.30 -6.49 -15.81
C TYR A 13 18.63 -6.48 -15.06
N SER A 14 18.85 -7.54 -14.28
CA SER A 14 20.13 -7.81 -13.65
C SER A 14 20.94 -8.74 -14.55
N ALA A 15 22.06 -8.25 -15.08
CA ALA A 15 23.04 -9.11 -15.75
C ALA A 15 24.18 -9.43 -14.78
N LYS A 16 24.61 -10.70 -14.74
CA LYS A 16 25.90 -11.08 -14.15
C LYS A 16 26.98 -10.89 -15.20
N ILE A 17 27.81 -9.87 -15.02
CA ILE A 17 29.04 -9.67 -15.80
C ILE A 17 30.18 -9.78 -14.80
N ASP A 18 31.10 -10.72 -15.02
CA ASP A 18 32.31 -10.91 -14.22
C ASP A 18 32.10 -10.95 -12.68
N ASN A 19 31.13 -11.77 -12.22
CA ASN A 19 30.79 -11.93 -10.80
C ASN A 19 30.26 -10.67 -10.10
N GLN A 20 29.92 -9.61 -10.83
CA GLN A 20 29.17 -8.47 -10.32
C GLN A 20 27.76 -8.47 -10.91
N THR A 21 26.77 -8.19 -10.06
CA THR A 21 25.40 -7.90 -10.50
C THR A 21 25.37 -6.44 -10.93
N VAL A 22 25.10 -6.19 -12.21
CA VAL A 22 24.94 -4.84 -12.73
C VAL A 22 23.46 -4.63 -13.05
N SER A 23 22.84 -3.62 -12.41
CA SER A 23 21.52 -3.13 -12.79
C SER A 23 21.68 -2.11 -13.92
N LEU A 24 21.07 -2.41 -15.06
CA LEU A 24 20.93 -1.46 -16.16
C LEU A 24 19.44 -1.19 -16.32
N GLY A 25 19.04 0.08 -16.17
CA GLY A 25 17.67 0.51 -16.43
C GLY A 25 17.58 1.23 -17.76
N GLU A 26 16.63 0.86 -18.61
CA GLU A 26 16.22 1.68 -19.74
C GLU A 26 14.77 2.15 -19.53
N ASN A 27 14.51 3.44 -19.81
CA ASN A 27 13.17 4.00 -19.77
C ASN A 27 12.51 3.82 -21.14
N TYR A 28 11.35 3.16 -21.19
CA TYR A 28 10.55 3.08 -22.41
C TYR A 28 9.27 3.89 -22.24
N VAL A 29 9.05 4.84 -23.15
CA VAL A 29 7.85 5.69 -23.16
C VAL A 29 6.99 5.28 -24.35
N ARG A 30 5.75 4.83 -24.09
CA ARG A 30 4.77 4.62 -25.16
C ARG A 30 3.51 5.41 -24.85
N THR A 31 3.19 6.34 -25.74
CA THR A 31 1.89 7.04 -25.75
C THR A 31 0.88 6.15 -26.46
N ILE A 32 -0.19 5.75 -25.76
CA ILE A 32 -1.30 5.02 -26.38
C ILE A 32 -2.46 6.01 -26.54
N CYS A 33 -2.84 6.28 -27.80
CA CYS A 33 -4.03 7.03 -28.15
C CYS A 33 -4.87 6.17 -29.10
N GLY A 34 -6.12 5.89 -28.75
CA GLY A 34 -7.03 5.12 -29.58
C GLY A 34 -8.49 5.29 -29.18
N ASP A 35 -9.39 5.13 -30.14
CA ASP A 35 -10.83 5.01 -29.89
C ASP A 35 -11.12 3.62 -29.31
N VAL A 36 -11.95 3.57 -28.26
CA VAL A 36 -12.27 2.36 -27.50
C VAL A 36 -13.04 1.36 -28.37
N TYR A 37 -12.35 0.37 -28.95
CA TYR A 37 -12.93 -0.89 -29.42
C TYR A 37 -11.94 -2.06 -29.27
N GLU A 38 -12.42 -3.09 -28.56
CA GLU A 38 -12.04 -4.51 -28.51
C GLU A 38 -10.57 -4.93 -28.23
N GLU A 39 -10.45 -5.70 -27.13
CA GLU A 39 -9.35 -6.60 -26.73
C GLU A 39 -7.91 -6.04 -26.76
N LEU A 40 -7.57 -5.32 -25.69
CA LEU A 40 -6.17 -5.21 -25.26
C LEU A 40 -5.77 -6.52 -24.55
N ILE A 41 -5.10 -7.40 -25.31
CA ILE A 41 -4.40 -8.56 -24.74
C ILE A 41 -3.13 -8.03 -24.05
N TYR A 42 -3.15 -7.97 -22.71
CA TYR A 42 -1.95 -7.72 -21.92
C TYR A 42 -1.10 -9.00 -21.90
N THR A 43 -0.02 -9.03 -22.68
CA THR A 43 1.03 -10.03 -22.48
C THR A 43 2.00 -9.51 -21.43
N TYR A 44 1.85 -9.97 -20.19
CA TYR A 44 2.87 -9.84 -19.16
C TYR A 44 3.93 -10.92 -19.40
N GLU A 45 5.15 -10.52 -19.73
CA GLU A 45 6.28 -11.44 -19.76
C GLU A 45 6.81 -11.54 -18.32
N VAL A 46 6.45 -12.63 -17.64
CA VAL A 46 6.90 -12.95 -16.29
C VAL A 46 8.37 -13.35 -16.37
N CYS A 47 9.27 -12.50 -15.85
CA CYS A 47 10.65 -12.90 -15.62
C CYS A 47 10.71 -13.73 -14.33
N GLU A 48 10.81 -15.05 -14.47
CA GLU A 48 11.07 -15.96 -13.35
C GLU A 48 12.43 -15.64 -12.72
N THR A 49 12.43 -15.06 -11.52
CA THR A 49 13.63 -14.96 -10.68
C THR A 49 13.73 -16.21 -9.80
N THR A 50 14.54 -17.18 -10.23
CA THR A 50 14.99 -18.25 -9.33
C THR A 50 15.99 -17.66 -8.33
N SER A 51 15.56 -17.40 -7.10
CA SER A 51 16.47 -17.02 -6.01
C SER A 51 15.93 -17.51 -4.68
N ASP A 52 16.61 -18.51 -4.11
CA ASP A 52 16.51 -18.93 -2.71
C ASP A 52 17.02 -17.79 -1.78
N ASN A 53 16.25 -16.71 -1.64
CA ASN A 53 16.58 -15.63 -0.71
C ASN A 53 15.58 -15.64 0.46
N PRO A 54 16.04 -15.77 1.72
CA PRO A 54 15.16 -15.62 2.87
C PRO A 54 14.50 -14.24 2.81
N TYR A 55 13.21 -14.20 3.13
CA TYR A 55 12.38 -12.99 3.22
C TYR A 55 13.17 -11.87 3.93
N VAL A 56 13.74 -10.95 3.15
CA VAL A 56 14.27 -9.68 3.64
C VAL A 56 13.13 -8.71 3.45
N ASP A 57 12.68 -8.17 4.57
CA ASP A 57 11.69 -7.11 4.65
C ASP A 57 12.05 -5.96 3.68
N PRO A 58 11.17 -5.62 2.71
CA PRO A 58 11.46 -4.61 1.70
C PRO A 58 11.45 -3.17 2.24
N TYR A 59 11.10 -2.95 3.53
CA TYR A 59 11.17 -1.62 4.16
C TYR A 59 12.55 -1.27 4.74
N ASP A 60 13.58 -2.09 4.49
CA ASP A 60 14.99 -1.75 4.71
C ASP A 60 15.51 -0.87 3.56
N ASP A 61 14.83 0.25 3.28
CA ASP A 61 15.25 1.16 2.21
C ASP A 61 16.28 2.18 2.72
N LYS A 62 17.20 2.48 1.80
CA LYS A 62 18.49 3.14 2.04
C LYS A 62 18.29 4.62 2.35
N ASP A 63 19.03 5.07 3.36
CA ASP A 63 19.28 6.44 3.79
C ASP A 63 18.96 7.52 2.73
N TYR A 64 17.82 8.19 2.89
CA TYR A 64 17.57 9.49 2.26
C TYR A 64 18.01 10.59 3.24
N ASP A 65 19.06 11.33 2.89
CA ASP A 65 19.61 12.43 3.70
C ASP A 65 18.80 13.72 3.51
N GLY A 66 17.63 13.77 4.15
CA GLY A 66 16.79 14.97 4.19
C GLY A 66 17.51 16.16 4.83
N SER A 67 18.00 17.07 3.98
CA SER A 67 18.42 18.43 4.36
C SER A 67 17.42 19.44 3.80
N GLY A 68 16.29 19.59 4.48
CA GLY A 68 15.29 20.65 4.25
C GLY A 68 15.14 21.52 5.50
N GLU A 69 15.09 22.83 5.31
CA GLU A 69 14.91 23.82 6.38
C GLU A 69 13.52 23.70 7.05
N PRO A 70 13.39 24.01 8.37
CA PRO A 70 12.16 23.82 9.10
C PRO A 70 11.12 24.89 8.69
N ASN A 71 10.04 24.46 8.05
CA ASN A 71 8.88 25.33 7.83
C ASN A 71 7.97 25.27 9.05
N ASN A 72 7.66 26.46 9.58
CA ASN A 72 6.81 26.64 10.75
C ASN A 72 5.37 26.12 10.49
N GLY A 73 5.03 25.01 11.15
CA GLY A 73 3.75 24.72 11.77
C GLY A 73 2.50 24.87 10.91
N THR A 74 2.02 23.76 10.37
CA THR A 74 0.69 23.63 9.77
C THR A 74 -0.19 22.71 10.61
N GLN A 75 -1.51 22.98 10.60
CA GLN A 75 -2.55 22.44 11.48
C GLN A 75 -2.76 20.91 11.45
N GLN A 76 -1.89 20.14 10.80
CA GLN A 76 -2.15 18.76 10.39
C GLN A 76 -1.87 17.71 11.47
N VAL A 77 -0.92 17.96 12.39
CA VAL A 77 -0.67 17.08 13.54
C VAL A 77 -1.86 17.07 14.52
N GLN A 78 -2.85 17.96 14.37
CA GLN A 78 -4.00 18.01 15.29
C GLN A 78 -4.90 16.76 15.24
N LYS A 79 -4.85 15.95 14.17
CA LYS A 79 -5.59 14.67 14.11
C LYS A 79 -4.94 13.54 14.89
N PHE A 80 -3.64 13.66 15.17
CA PHE A 80 -2.84 12.63 15.81
C PHE A 80 -2.46 13.05 17.23
N ASN A 81 -2.62 12.15 18.20
CA ASN A 81 -2.01 12.38 19.50
C ASN A 81 -0.51 12.10 19.39
N THR A 82 0.30 13.15 19.43
CA THR A 82 1.78 13.11 19.33
C THR A 82 2.46 13.58 20.61
N ASP A 83 1.78 13.49 21.76
CA ASP A 83 2.28 14.01 23.05
C ASP A 83 3.60 13.34 23.49
N GLU A 84 3.87 12.13 23.01
CA GLU A 84 5.06 11.34 23.33
C GLU A 84 6.22 11.56 22.33
N LEU A 85 6.02 12.33 21.26
CA LEU A 85 7.04 12.57 20.23
C LEU A 85 7.91 13.79 20.54
N THR A 86 9.20 13.70 20.24
CA THR A 86 10.11 14.86 20.20
C THR A 86 9.82 15.76 19.00
N ALA A 87 10.38 16.98 18.96
CA ALA A 87 10.21 17.89 17.83
C ALA A 87 10.68 17.28 16.50
N ASP A 88 11.86 16.66 16.49
CA ASP A 88 12.41 16.02 15.27
C ASP A 88 11.53 14.86 14.80
N GLN A 89 10.94 14.10 15.72
CA GLN A 89 10.02 12.99 15.40
C GLN A 89 8.69 13.51 14.86
N LYS A 90 8.21 14.65 15.37
CA LYS A 90 7.02 15.32 14.82
C LYS A 90 7.28 15.84 13.41
N GLN A 91 8.45 16.43 13.14
CA GLN A 91 8.81 16.86 11.79
C GLN A 91 8.82 15.68 10.82
N LYS A 92 9.47 14.56 11.17
CA LYS A 92 9.46 13.35 10.33
C LYS A 92 8.05 12.83 10.06
N LEU A 93 7.17 12.90 11.06
CA LEU A 93 5.77 12.51 10.91
C LEU A 93 5.03 13.48 9.99
N GLU A 94 5.25 14.79 10.12
CA GLU A 94 4.70 15.81 9.23
C GLU A 94 5.16 15.58 7.79
N ASP A 95 6.45 15.34 7.56
CA ASP A 95 7.00 15.03 6.23
C ASP A 95 6.35 13.77 5.62
N ALA A 96 6.18 12.71 6.42
CA ALA A 96 5.50 11.48 5.98
C ALA A 96 4.02 11.70 5.65
N ILE A 97 3.31 12.56 6.41
CA ILE A 97 1.94 12.97 6.15
C ILE A 97 1.85 13.77 4.86
N GLU A 98 2.76 14.74 4.65
CA GLU A 98 2.79 15.55 3.44
C GLU A 98 2.96 14.68 2.19
N ILE A 99 3.86 13.69 2.23
CA ILE A 99 4.04 12.72 1.13
C ILE A 99 2.77 11.89 0.90
N LEU A 100 2.08 11.44 1.96
CA LEU A 100 0.81 10.73 1.81
C LEU A 100 -0.29 11.60 1.19
N GLU A 101 -0.32 12.89 1.51
CA GLU A 101 -1.30 13.84 0.96
C GLU A 101 -1.02 14.28 -0.48
N GLU A 102 0.12 13.88 -1.09
CA GLU A 102 0.44 14.21 -2.49
C GLU A 102 -0.59 13.68 -3.49
N ASN A 103 -1.36 12.65 -3.12
CA ASN A 103 -2.52 12.19 -3.90
C ASN A 103 -3.80 12.10 -3.07
N CYS A 104 -4.93 12.11 -3.78
CA CYS A 104 -6.26 12.06 -3.18
C CYS A 104 -6.51 10.82 -2.31
N LEU A 105 -5.83 9.70 -2.56
CA LEU A 105 -6.06 8.46 -1.81
C LEU A 105 -5.48 8.54 -0.40
N GLY A 106 -4.22 8.97 -0.28
CA GLY A 106 -3.61 9.17 1.03
C GLY A 106 -4.28 10.32 1.79
N LYS A 107 -4.67 11.39 1.10
CA LYS A 107 -5.52 12.44 1.69
C LYS A 107 -6.85 11.90 2.23
N ALA A 108 -7.57 11.09 1.44
CA ALA A 108 -8.83 10.48 1.85
C ALA A 108 -8.66 9.56 3.08
N LEU A 109 -7.53 8.87 3.18
CA LEU A 109 -7.19 8.04 4.35
C LEU A 109 -6.96 8.93 5.58
N ILE A 110 -6.11 9.96 5.48
CA ILE A 110 -5.84 10.89 6.59
C ILE A 110 -7.11 11.64 7.03
N ASP A 111 -8.02 11.95 6.10
CA ASP A 111 -9.33 12.55 6.39
C ASP A 111 -10.33 11.59 7.04
N ALA A 112 -10.17 10.28 6.84
CA ALA A 112 -11.03 9.28 7.46
C ALA A 112 -10.60 8.91 8.90
N ILE A 113 -9.34 9.11 9.25
CA ILE A 113 -8.79 8.72 10.55
C ILE A 113 -9.07 9.76 11.63
N GLU A 114 -9.46 9.27 12.82
CA GLU A 114 -9.72 10.10 14.00
C GLU A 114 -9.00 9.54 15.23
N ASN A 115 -8.37 10.43 16.02
CA ASN A 115 -7.85 10.17 17.36
C ASN A 115 -6.82 9.02 17.45
N VAL A 116 -6.02 8.80 16.41
CA VAL A 116 -4.92 7.83 16.45
C VAL A 116 -3.75 8.41 17.22
N LYS A 117 -3.17 7.60 18.11
CA LYS A 117 -1.98 7.96 18.86
C LYS A 117 -0.73 7.49 18.14
N ILE A 118 0.30 8.34 18.09
CA ILE A 118 1.60 7.99 17.52
C ILE A 118 2.62 7.80 18.64
N LYS A 119 3.38 6.72 18.56
CA LYS A 119 4.46 6.39 19.51
C LYS A 119 5.71 5.90 18.81
N ILE A 120 6.84 6.00 19.50
CA ILE A 120 8.08 5.35 19.11
C ILE A 120 8.54 4.45 20.27
N GLY A 121 8.88 3.20 19.96
CA GLY A 121 9.30 2.26 20.99
C GLY A 121 9.93 0.98 20.45
N THR A 122 10.96 0.50 21.15
CA THR A 122 11.72 -0.71 20.77
C THR A 122 10.99 -2.02 21.02
N SER A 123 9.82 -1.99 21.66
CA SER A 123 9.00 -3.16 21.99
C SER A 123 7.97 -3.53 20.90
N ILE A 124 8.07 -2.93 19.72
CA ILE A 124 7.19 -3.22 18.60
C ILE A 124 7.76 -4.45 17.87
N ASP A 125 7.01 -5.57 17.91
CA ASP A 125 7.39 -6.87 17.35
C ASP A 125 7.10 -6.98 15.85
N SER A 126 7.24 -5.86 15.14
CA SER A 126 7.14 -5.75 13.69
C SER A 126 8.44 -5.19 13.10
N ALA A 127 8.54 -5.22 11.79
CA ALA A 127 9.78 -4.89 11.11
C ALA A 127 10.08 -3.37 11.12
N GLY A 128 9.04 -2.52 11.07
CA GLY A 128 9.17 -1.05 11.11
C GLY A 128 8.10 -0.33 11.93
N GLY A 129 6.83 -0.69 11.78
CA GLY A 129 5.69 -0.10 12.51
C GLY A 129 4.56 -1.10 12.75
N ALA A 130 3.64 -0.79 13.65
CA ALA A 130 2.46 -1.60 13.92
C ALA A 130 1.32 -0.76 14.51
N TYR A 131 0.11 -1.03 14.05
CA TYR A 131 -1.14 -0.55 14.63
C TYR A 131 -1.63 -1.53 15.71
N VAL A 132 -1.99 -0.98 16.87
CA VAL A 132 -2.55 -1.70 18.00
C VAL A 132 -4.00 -1.27 18.20
N PRO A 133 -5.00 -2.09 17.82
CA PRO A 133 -6.39 -1.64 17.82
C PRO A 133 -6.92 -1.38 19.23
N GLU A 134 -6.57 -2.21 20.21
CA GLU A 134 -6.94 -2.04 21.64
C GLU A 134 -6.64 -0.64 22.21
N THR A 135 -5.58 0.01 21.72
CA THR A 135 -5.13 1.33 22.22
C THR A 135 -5.20 2.41 21.16
N ASN A 136 -5.76 2.11 19.97
CA ASN A 136 -5.78 2.97 18.80
C ASN A 136 -4.44 3.68 18.54
N THR A 137 -3.35 2.91 18.62
CA THR A 137 -1.98 3.45 18.58
C THR A 137 -1.22 2.89 17.39
N ILE A 138 -0.60 3.78 16.62
CA ILE A 138 0.45 3.42 15.67
C ILE A 138 1.79 3.59 16.38
N GLY A 139 2.55 2.52 16.45
CA GLY A 139 3.90 2.51 16.96
C GLY A 139 4.92 2.40 15.83
N PHE A 140 6.01 3.16 15.92
CA PHE A 140 7.21 2.96 15.10
C PHE A 140 8.36 2.40 15.94
N LYS A 141 9.10 1.43 15.41
CA LYS A 141 10.22 0.79 16.11
C LYS A 141 11.34 1.77 16.46
N SER A 142 11.56 2.74 15.58
CA SER A 142 12.42 3.90 15.80
C SER A 142 12.03 5.02 14.84
N ASP A 143 12.58 6.21 15.06
CA ASP A 143 12.34 7.41 14.25
C ASP A 143 12.72 7.27 12.76
N ARG A 144 13.68 6.39 12.43
CA ARG A 144 14.02 6.08 11.03
C ARG A 144 12.92 5.34 10.26
N HIS A 145 11.97 4.73 10.97
CA HIS A 145 10.85 4.00 10.37
C HIS A 145 9.60 4.87 10.21
N ILE A 146 9.69 6.17 10.55
CA ILE A 146 8.63 7.12 10.21
C ILE A 146 8.79 7.46 8.73
N SER A 147 8.11 6.69 7.88
CA SER A 147 8.02 6.89 6.44
C SER A 147 6.55 6.92 6.01
N SER A 148 6.27 7.50 4.84
CA SER A 148 4.92 7.53 4.27
C SER A 148 4.35 6.13 4.04
N ASP A 149 5.16 5.16 3.61
CA ASP A 149 4.70 3.80 3.35
C ASP A 149 4.32 3.05 4.63
N ILE A 150 5.15 3.12 5.67
CA ILE A 150 4.84 2.49 6.96
C ILE A 150 3.67 3.21 7.61
N LEU A 151 3.66 4.54 7.63
CA LEU A 151 2.54 5.31 8.16
C LEU A 151 1.24 4.99 7.41
N GLY A 152 1.29 4.92 6.08
CA GLY A 152 0.15 4.61 5.23
C GLY A 152 -0.42 3.22 5.52
N ALA A 153 0.44 2.21 5.64
CA ALA A 153 0.05 0.86 6.03
C ALA A 153 -0.66 0.83 7.39
N GLU A 154 -0.06 1.45 8.41
CA GLU A 154 -0.63 1.43 9.76
C GLU A 154 -1.90 2.29 9.89
N LEU A 155 -1.99 3.40 9.15
CA LEU A 155 -3.24 4.17 9.03
C LEU A 155 -4.32 3.36 8.34
N MET A 156 -3.97 2.54 7.34
CA MET A 156 -4.93 1.67 6.69
C MET A 156 -5.49 0.64 7.67
N HIS A 157 -4.66 0.04 8.53
CA HIS A 157 -5.14 -0.83 9.61
C HIS A 157 -6.02 -0.09 10.62
N ALA A 158 -5.68 1.15 10.98
CA ALA A 158 -6.53 1.97 11.83
C ALA A 158 -7.91 2.23 11.18
N TYR A 159 -7.93 2.49 9.88
CA TYR A 159 -9.18 2.70 9.12
C TYR A 159 -10.01 1.41 9.02
N GLN A 160 -9.36 0.28 8.77
CA GLN A 160 -10.01 -1.03 8.76
C GLN A 160 -10.60 -1.37 10.15
N GLN A 161 -9.95 -0.99 11.24
CA GLN A 161 -10.53 -1.14 12.58
C GLN A 161 -11.77 -0.25 12.77
N GLN A 162 -11.75 1.00 12.31
CA GLN A 162 -12.94 1.86 12.36
C GLN A 162 -14.11 1.31 11.53
N LEU A 163 -13.81 0.69 10.39
CA LEU A 163 -14.82 0.19 9.45
C LEU A 163 -15.38 -1.18 9.85
N TYR A 164 -14.49 -2.12 10.17
CA TYR A 164 -14.85 -3.52 10.43
C TYR A 164 -15.03 -3.79 11.92
N GLY A 165 -14.24 -3.15 12.79
CA GLY A 165 -14.24 -3.37 14.24
C GLY A 165 -13.70 -4.74 14.68
N THR A 166 -13.06 -5.49 13.77
CA THR A 166 -12.70 -6.91 13.98
C THR A 166 -11.20 -7.18 14.05
N LEU A 167 -10.31 -6.20 13.98
CA LEU A 167 -8.86 -6.49 13.93
C LEU A 167 -8.38 -7.13 15.24
N ASP A 168 -8.90 -6.70 16.39
CA ASP A 168 -8.63 -7.35 17.69
C ASP A 168 -9.13 -8.81 17.71
N ASP A 169 -10.32 -9.07 17.16
CA ASP A 169 -10.89 -10.43 17.11
C ASP A 169 -10.08 -11.33 16.18
N ILE A 170 -9.68 -10.83 15.00
CA ILE A 170 -8.86 -11.56 14.04
C ILE A 170 -7.48 -11.86 14.64
N SER A 171 -6.81 -10.85 15.20
CA SER A 171 -5.47 -10.98 15.77
C SER A 171 -5.42 -11.85 17.03
N SER A 172 -6.51 -11.92 17.81
CA SER A 172 -6.60 -12.78 19.00
C SER A 172 -7.13 -14.20 18.73
N SER A 173 -7.75 -14.43 17.57
CA SER A 173 -8.24 -15.76 17.18
C SER A 173 -7.10 -16.74 16.85
N SER A 174 -7.32 -18.03 17.08
CA SER A 174 -6.27 -19.05 16.89
C SER A 174 -5.92 -19.34 15.42
N ASP A 175 -6.82 -19.04 14.50
CA ASP A 175 -6.63 -19.26 13.07
C ASP A 175 -6.45 -17.97 12.27
N HIS A 176 -6.67 -16.81 12.89
CA HIS A 176 -6.59 -15.49 12.26
C HIS A 176 -7.43 -15.39 10.98
N LYS A 177 -8.59 -16.06 10.92
CA LYS A 177 -9.44 -16.02 9.71
C LYS A 177 -9.80 -14.58 9.36
N GLY A 178 -9.56 -14.18 8.11
CA GLY A 178 -9.71 -12.80 7.64
C GLY A 178 -8.41 -11.98 7.72
N GLY A 179 -7.36 -12.48 8.36
CA GLY A 179 -6.06 -11.81 8.45
C GLY A 179 -5.47 -11.48 7.07
N SER A 180 -5.45 -12.45 6.14
CA SER A 180 -5.00 -12.17 4.77
C SER A 180 -5.86 -11.13 4.07
N ASN A 181 -7.17 -11.04 4.36
CA ASN A 181 -8.02 -9.99 3.77
C ASN A 181 -7.57 -8.60 4.23
N ILE A 182 -7.25 -8.45 5.52
CA ILE A 182 -6.80 -7.19 6.13
C ILE A 182 -5.46 -6.75 5.52
N GLU A 183 -4.46 -7.62 5.55
CA GLU A 183 -3.13 -7.32 5.02
C GLU A 183 -3.13 -7.07 3.51
N PHE A 184 -3.91 -7.85 2.76
CA PHE A 184 -3.98 -7.70 1.31
C PHE A 184 -4.64 -6.38 0.89
N GLU A 185 -5.60 -5.89 1.67
CA GLU A 185 -6.22 -4.60 1.45
C GLU A 185 -5.31 -3.42 1.84
N GLU A 186 -4.42 -3.59 2.83
CA GLU A 186 -3.31 -2.67 3.09
C GLU A 186 -2.35 -2.60 1.90
N LYS A 187 -1.92 -3.74 1.36
CA LYS A 187 -1.08 -3.78 0.15
C LYS A 187 -1.78 -3.13 -1.04
N ALA A 188 -3.10 -3.30 -1.17
CA ALA A 188 -3.87 -2.65 -2.20
C ALA A 188 -3.83 -1.12 -2.09
N PHE A 189 -3.87 -0.56 -0.87
CA PHE A 189 -3.70 0.87 -0.65
C PHE A 189 -2.32 1.36 -1.12
N ASN A 190 -1.24 0.70 -0.69
CA ASN A 190 0.11 1.11 -1.04
C ASN A 190 0.38 1.02 -2.56
N ILE A 191 -0.04 -0.07 -3.21
CA ILE A 191 0.09 -0.20 -4.66
C ILE A 191 -0.76 0.86 -5.38
N GLN A 192 -1.98 1.13 -4.92
CA GLN A 192 -2.85 2.12 -5.55
C GLN A 192 -2.29 3.55 -5.37
N LYS A 193 -1.70 3.87 -4.22
CA LYS A 193 -0.96 5.12 -3.98
C LYS A 193 0.13 5.31 -5.04
N ASP A 194 0.94 4.28 -5.27
CA ASP A 194 2.06 4.34 -6.22
C ASP A 194 1.58 4.47 -7.68
N ILE A 195 0.49 3.78 -8.04
CA ILE A 195 -0.19 3.94 -9.35
C ILE A 195 -0.58 5.41 -9.58
N LEU A 196 -1.18 6.05 -8.56
CA LEU A 196 -1.68 7.43 -8.67
C LEU A 196 -0.54 8.45 -8.73
N ASN A 197 0.57 8.20 -8.03
CA ASN A 197 1.77 9.05 -8.10
C ASN A 197 2.53 8.89 -9.43
N GLY A 198 2.16 7.92 -10.27
CA GLY A 198 2.91 7.58 -11.49
C GLY A 198 4.30 7.03 -11.19
N GLU A 199 4.48 6.49 -9.98
CA GLU A 199 5.72 5.86 -9.57
C GLU A 199 5.87 4.49 -10.25
N GLY A 200 7.12 4.04 -10.41
CA GLY A 200 7.37 2.75 -11.02
C GLY A 200 6.82 1.65 -10.11
N MET A 201 5.86 0.87 -10.60
CA MET A 201 5.24 -0.21 -9.82
C MET A 201 6.27 -1.28 -9.48
N LEU A 202 6.65 -1.37 -8.21
CA LEU A 202 7.37 -2.52 -7.69
C LEU A 202 6.34 -3.60 -7.38
N THR A 203 6.07 -4.49 -8.33
CA THR A 203 5.27 -5.69 -8.05
C THR A 203 6.11 -6.67 -7.23
N PHE A 204 5.74 -6.87 -5.97
CA PHE A 204 6.33 -7.93 -5.17
C PHE A 204 5.73 -9.29 -5.56
N PRO A 205 6.50 -10.38 -5.40
CA PRO A 205 5.98 -11.72 -5.63
C PRO A 205 4.72 -11.98 -4.81
N GLY A 206 3.65 -12.44 -5.48
CA GLY A 206 2.34 -12.68 -4.86
C GLY A 206 1.35 -11.51 -4.97
N GLU A 207 1.80 -10.34 -5.43
CA GLU A 207 0.97 -9.12 -5.58
C GLU A 207 0.70 -8.76 -7.05
N GLU A 208 1.21 -9.53 -8.01
CA GLU A 208 1.12 -9.22 -9.44
C GLU A 208 -0.35 -9.19 -9.90
N LYS A 209 -1.16 -10.12 -9.38
CA LYS A 209 -2.59 -10.15 -9.67
C LYS A 209 -3.36 -9.01 -9.01
N LEU A 210 -2.89 -8.54 -7.85
CA LEU A 210 -3.49 -7.38 -7.18
C LEU A 210 -3.24 -6.12 -8.00
N THR A 211 -1.99 -5.93 -8.43
CA THR A 211 -1.60 -4.85 -9.34
C THR A 211 -2.43 -4.83 -10.61
N ALA A 212 -2.54 -5.97 -11.30
CA ALA A 212 -3.36 -6.07 -12.52
C ALA A 212 -4.83 -5.75 -12.24
N TRP A 213 -5.38 -6.25 -11.13
CA TRP A 213 -6.75 -5.96 -10.73
C TRP A 213 -6.99 -4.47 -10.45
N LEU A 214 -6.10 -3.81 -9.72
CA LEU A 214 -6.21 -2.37 -9.42
C LEU A 214 -6.21 -1.53 -10.70
N ILE A 215 -5.30 -1.82 -11.64
CA ILE A 215 -5.23 -1.13 -12.94
C ILE A 215 -6.54 -1.32 -13.72
N ASP A 216 -7.05 -2.55 -13.81
CA ASP A 216 -8.29 -2.86 -14.52
C ASP A 216 -9.48 -2.10 -13.91
N ILE A 217 -9.54 -2.05 -12.59
CA ILE A 217 -10.58 -1.34 -11.85
C ILE A 217 -10.49 0.18 -12.08
N GLU A 218 -9.30 0.76 -12.01
CA GLU A 218 -9.09 2.18 -12.30
C GLU A 218 -9.52 2.54 -13.73
N ILE A 219 -9.11 1.76 -14.73
CA ILE A 219 -9.50 1.98 -16.13
C ILE A 219 -11.02 1.90 -16.28
N LYS A 220 -11.64 0.84 -15.75
CA LYS A 220 -13.07 0.55 -15.88
C LYS A 220 -13.94 1.59 -15.18
N TYR A 221 -13.48 2.16 -14.06
CA TYR A 221 -14.24 3.09 -13.21
C TYR A 221 -13.67 4.51 -13.17
N SER A 222 -12.79 4.87 -14.12
CA SER A 222 -12.03 6.13 -14.19
C SER A 222 -12.79 7.45 -13.99
N ASN A 223 -14.12 7.46 -14.07
CA ASN A 223 -14.97 8.63 -13.78
C ASN A 223 -16.34 8.25 -13.19
N LYS A 224 -16.42 7.09 -12.53
CA LYS A 224 -17.66 6.53 -12.01
C LYS A 224 -17.45 6.05 -10.59
N THR A 225 -18.50 6.09 -9.77
CA THR A 225 -18.51 5.37 -8.50
C THR A 225 -18.15 3.90 -8.72
N LEU A 226 -17.21 3.41 -7.93
CA LEU A 226 -16.81 2.01 -7.90
C LEU A 226 -17.91 1.16 -7.29
N ASN A 227 -18.65 0.49 -8.16
CA ASN A 227 -19.63 -0.53 -7.80
C ASN A 227 -19.19 -1.83 -8.46
N LEU A 228 -18.46 -2.65 -7.72
CA LEU A 228 -17.90 -3.90 -8.24
C LEU A 228 -18.99 -4.85 -8.71
N SER A 229 -18.84 -5.38 -9.93
CA SER A 229 -19.63 -6.53 -10.38
C SER A 229 -19.14 -7.82 -9.70
N SER A 230 -19.91 -8.90 -9.82
CA SER A 230 -19.47 -10.22 -9.34
C SER A 230 -18.17 -10.68 -10.00
N SER A 231 -17.92 -10.28 -11.26
CA SER A 231 -16.66 -10.59 -11.95
C SER A 231 -15.49 -9.83 -11.36
N ASP A 232 -15.69 -8.56 -11.01
CA ASP A 232 -14.64 -7.73 -10.40
C ASP A 232 -14.26 -8.28 -9.03
N LEU A 233 -15.27 -8.64 -8.22
CA LEU A 233 -15.05 -9.25 -6.91
C LEU A 233 -14.39 -10.63 -7.02
N SER A 234 -14.70 -11.40 -8.07
CA SER A 234 -13.99 -12.66 -8.35
C SER A 234 -12.51 -12.43 -8.67
N GLY A 235 -12.17 -11.34 -9.37
CA GLY A 235 -10.79 -10.95 -9.63
C GLY A 235 -10.04 -10.61 -8.35
N TRP A 236 -10.68 -9.87 -7.44
CA TRP A 236 -10.14 -9.56 -6.11
C TRP A 236 -9.81 -10.83 -5.33
N TYR A 237 -10.76 -11.76 -5.21
CA TYR A 237 -10.52 -13.01 -4.48
C TYR A 237 -9.46 -13.89 -5.15
N ASN A 238 -9.35 -13.89 -6.48
CA ASN A 238 -8.29 -14.62 -7.16
C ASN A 238 -6.89 -14.05 -6.87
N ALA A 239 -6.79 -12.73 -6.75
CA ALA A 239 -5.55 -12.07 -6.35
C ALA A 239 -5.21 -12.34 -4.88
N LEU A 240 -6.21 -12.25 -3.99
CA LEU A 240 -6.07 -12.57 -2.57
C LEU A 240 -5.65 -14.03 -2.32
N GLU A 241 -6.20 -14.99 -3.08
CA GLU A 241 -5.77 -16.39 -3.05
C GLU A 241 -4.29 -16.54 -3.43
N SER A 242 -3.83 -15.81 -4.45
CA SER A 242 -2.43 -15.83 -4.90
C SER A 242 -1.49 -15.30 -3.81
N PHE A 243 -1.85 -14.16 -3.23
CA PHE A 243 -1.14 -13.55 -2.11
C PHE A 243 -1.06 -14.47 -0.90
N GLN A 244 -2.18 -15.05 -0.50
CA GLN A 244 -2.27 -15.95 0.64
C GLN A 244 -1.45 -17.24 0.44
N GLN A 245 -1.44 -17.80 -0.77
CA GLN A 245 -0.61 -18.98 -1.08
C GLN A 245 0.88 -18.66 -1.04
N PHE A 246 1.29 -17.50 -1.56
CA PHE A 246 2.67 -17.05 -1.47
C PHE A 246 3.13 -16.91 -0.02
N HIS A 247 2.26 -16.36 0.84
CA HIS A 247 2.55 -16.12 2.26
C HIS A 247 2.16 -17.26 3.21
N LYS A 248 1.81 -18.45 2.72
CA LYS A 248 1.26 -19.56 3.54
C LYS A 248 2.11 -19.95 4.77
N GLY A 249 3.40 -19.67 4.75
CA GLY A 249 4.33 -19.87 5.88
C GLY A 249 4.37 -18.72 6.89
N ASN A 250 3.94 -17.51 6.50
CA ASN A 250 3.90 -16.33 7.35
C ASN A 250 2.51 -16.15 7.98
N LYS A 251 2.29 -16.87 9.09
CA LYS A 251 1.09 -16.72 9.91
C LYS A 251 1.22 -15.69 11.02
N LYS A 252 2.46 -15.35 11.42
CA LYS A 252 2.73 -14.39 12.50
C LYS A 252 2.23 -13.00 12.11
N ASP A 253 2.47 -12.63 10.86
CA ASP A 253 2.11 -11.32 10.33
C ASP A 253 0.79 -11.37 9.53
N MET A 254 -0.04 -12.40 9.77
CA MET A 254 -1.37 -12.60 9.17
C MET A 254 -1.45 -12.72 7.62
N TYR A 255 -0.39 -12.43 6.87
CA TYR A 255 -0.34 -12.50 5.41
C TYR A 255 -0.80 -13.85 4.83
N GLY A 256 -0.45 -14.97 5.49
CA GLY A 256 -0.81 -16.33 5.09
C GLY A 256 -2.05 -16.92 5.78
N ALA A 257 -2.82 -16.11 6.52
CA ALA A 257 -3.98 -16.58 7.27
C ALA A 257 -5.13 -17.09 6.35
N PRO A 258 -6.13 -17.81 6.88
CA PRO A 258 -7.29 -18.23 6.09
C PRO A 258 -8.10 -17.03 5.59
N ILE A 259 -8.51 -17.08 4.33
CA ILE A 259 -9.36 -16.05 3.71
C ILE A 259 -10.78 -16.11 4.28
N ASP A 260 -11.36 -14.95 4.58
CA ASP A 260 -12.81 -14.81 4.72
C ASP A 260 -13.45 -14.30 3.42
N TYR A 261 -14.09 -15.19 2.67
CA TYR A 261 -14.79 -14.83 1.42
C TYR A 261 -16.05 -13.97 1.64
N ASN A 262 -16.48 -13.74 2.89
CA ASN A 262 -17.56 -12.80 3.17
C ASN A 262 -17.04 -11.37 3.40
N GLN A 263 -15.74 -11.21 3.66
CA GLN A 263 -15.11 -9.91 3.83
C GLN A 263 -14.70 -9.38 2.46
N LYS A 264 -15.35 -8.28 2.04
CA LYS A 264 -15.08 -7.57 0.79
C LYS A 264 -13.98 -6.51 0.99
N PRO A 265 -13.37 -5.99 -0.09
CA PRO A 265 -12.40 -4.90 -0.02
C PRO A 265 -13.06 -3.54 0.27
N ASP A 266 -13.91 -3.47 1.29
CA ASP A 266 -14.74 -2.28 1.51
C ASP A 266 -13.90 -1.06 1.96
N ALA A 267 -12.79 -1.25 2.68
CA ALA A 267 -11.95 -0.15 3.12
C ALA A 267 -11.25 0.53 1.93
N ILE A 268 -10.56 -0.22 1.06
CA ILE A 268 -9.89 0.36 -0.10
C ILE A 268 -10.92 0.92 -1.10
N LEU A 269 -12.05 0.23 -1.32
CA LEU A 269 -13.10 0.74 -2.20
C LEU A 269 -13.75 2.02 -1.68
N ASN A 270 -13.95 2.14 -0.36
CA ASN A 270 -14.49 3.36 0.23
C ASN A 270 -13.51 4.52 0.05
N LEU A 271 -12.21 4.30 0.24
CA LEU A 271 -11.19 5.33 -0.01
C LEU A 271 -11.15 5.73 -1.48
N MET A 272 -11.07 4.77 -2.41
CA MET A 272 -11.09 5.04 -3.86
C MET A 272 -12.38 5.70 -4.36
N ASN A 273 -13.50 5.56 -3.66
CA ASN A 273 -14.71 6.32 -3.94
C ASN A 273 -14.63 7.74 -3.38
N LYS A 274 -14.13 7.92 -2.14
CA LYS A 274 -13.92 9.24 -1.53
C LYS A 274 -12.96 10.10 -2.36
N THR A 275 -11.91 9.51 -2.94
CA THR A 275 -10.97 10.28 -3.80
C THR A 275 -11.68 10.98 -4.96
N LYS A 276 -12.78 10.44 -5.47
CA LYS A 276 -13.57 11.02 -6.57
C LYS A 276 -14.44 12.20 -6.14
N GLU A 277 -14.61 12.40 -4.83
CA GLU A 277 -15.35 13.50 -4.23
C GLU A 277 -14.44 14.64 -3.77
N LEU A 278 -13.14 14.38 -3.66
CA LEU A 278 -12.13 15.36 -3.27
C LEU A 278 -11.66 16.16 -4.49
N ASP A 279 -11.40 17.45 -4.27
CA ASP A 279 -10.74 18.33 -5.23
C ASP A 279 -9.24 18.33 -4.91
N CYS A 280 -8.54 17.41 -5.56
CA CYS A 280 -7.09 17.26 -5.63
C CYS A 280 -6.75 16.85 -7.09
#